data_AF-A0A4Y4K7W9-F1
#
_entry.id   AF-A0A4Y4K7W9-F1
#
_cell.length_a   1.000
_cell.length_b   1.000
_cell.length_c   1.000
_cell.angle_alpha   90.00
_cell.angle_beta   90.00
_cell.angle_gamma   90.00
#
_symmetry.space_group_name_H-M   'P 1'
#
loop_
_entity.id
_entity.type
_entity.pdbx_description
1 polymer ?
#
loop_
_entity_poly.entity_id
_entity_poly.type
_entity_poly.pdbx_seq_one_letter_code
_entity_poly.pdbx_strand_id
1 'polypeptide(L)'
;MTPTIDGAALLDEVEAFHRRFNVFPTEAAYVAVTLWDAHAHLIECFETTPRIAFLSPEPGSGKSRALEIVELLTPRPVTTVSASANALYRLVDSAAGLPTVLFDEVDTIFGPKAGTDEALRGFLNAGYRRTAGALRCVGEGSNQNAQIFNSYCAVAMAGLGSLPDTVLTRSVIIRMRKRAPNEKAEPYRQRKHESQGHALRDRLAKWADTVRDQVAGAWPEMPEGVTDRPADVWEPLLAVADAAGGHWPARARAACLELISAAHDNDEASLGVRLLTDLRDKVFCGEDRMPTAAILECLLHMDDAPWGDLDDKPINSRTLARMLSQYVTPANKPIKPRGIRTPSGFPKGYYAEDLTDAWTRYCPPPPGESATSATSATPQVSRGESVADTATGIRHTPTETATQPALTG
;
A
#
# COMPACT_ATOMS: atom_id res chain seq x y z
N MET A 1 -23.10 -26.66 -28.22
CA MET A 1 -22.33 -25.44 -27.91
C MET A 1 -22.90 -24.88 -26.63
N THR A 2 -22.16 -24.95 -25.53
CA THR A 2 -22.52 -24.27 -24.28
C THR A 2 -22.57 -22.76 -24.59
N PRO A 3 -23.61 -22.02 -24.19
CA PRO A 3 -23.65 -20.58 -24.45
C PRO A 3 -22.43 -19.92 -23.78
N THR A 4 -21.71 -19.10 -24.55
CA THR A 4 -20.57 -18.32 -24.06
C THR A 4 -21.05 -17.36 -22.98
N ILE A 5 -20.46 -17.42 -21.78
CA ILE A 5 -20.79 -16.51 -20.69
C ILE A 5 -20.04 -15.21 -20.92
N ASP A 6 -20.75 -14.08 -20.97
CA ASP A 6 -20.15 -12.74 -21.04
C ASP A 6 -19.52 -12.40 -19.69
N GLY A 7 -18.18 -12.45 -19.63
CA GLY A 7 -17.41 -12.19 -18.41
C GLY A 7 -17.54 -10.75 -17.93
N ALA A 8 -17.48 -9.77 -18.85
CA ALA A 8 -17.59 -8.36 -18.49
C ALA A 8 -18.94 -8.04 -17.85
N ALA A 9 -20.04 -8.50 -18.47
CA ALA A 9 -21.38 -8.31 -17.93
C ALA A 9 -21.56 -9.02 -16.57
N LEU A 10 -20.97 -10.21 -16.39
CA LEU A 10 -21.02 -10.93 -15.13
C LEU A 10 -20.27 -10.18 -14.01
N LEU A 11 -19.07 -9.65 -14.28
CA LEU A 11 -18.35 -8.85 -13.31
C LEU A 11 -19.08 -7.55 -12.98
N ASP A 12 -19.79 -6.94 -13.93
CA ASP A 12 -20.65 -5.77 -13.66
C ASP A 12 -21.77 -6.11 -12.67
N GLU A 13 -22.38 -7.30 -12.79
CA GLU A 13 -23.39 -7.78 -11.85
C GLU A 13 -22.82 -8.04 -10.46
N VAL A 14 -21.60 -8.58 -10.36
CA VAL A 14 -20.89 -8.81 -9.09
C VAL A 14 -20.56 -7.48 -8.43
N GLU A 15 -20.02 -6.51 -9.18
CA GLU A 15 -19.74 -5.17 -8.70
C GLU A 15 -21.03 -4.48 -8.20
N ALA A 16 -22.10 -4.56 -8.98
CA ALA A 16 -23.40 -4.04 -8.59
C ALA A 16 -23.91 -4.68 -7.29
N PHE A 17 -23.65 -5.98 -7.08
CA PHE A 17 -23.98 -6.66 -5.83
C PHE A 17 -23.19 -6.10 -4.64
N HIS A 18 -21.88 -5.83 -4.78
CA HIS A 18 -21.13 -5.13 -3.74
C HIS A 18 -21.69 -3.73 -3.47
N ARG A 19 -21.97 -2.93 -4.51
CA ARG A 19 -22.49 -1.56 -4.37
C ARG A 19 -23.81 -1.47 -3.62
N ARG A 20 -24.64 -2.52 -3.67
CA ARG A 20 -25.87 -2.57 -2.87
C ARG A 20 -25.59 -2.55 -1.38
N PHE A 21 -24.56 -3.26 -0.91
CA PHE A 21 -24.36 -3.49 0.53
C PHE A 21 -23.13 -2.80 1.11
N ASN A 22 -22.17 -2.42 0.27
CA ASN A 22 -20.91 -1.78 0.64
C ASN A 22 -20.84 -0.36 0.07
N VAL A 23 -20.26 0.55 0.85
CA VAL A 23 -19.80 1.86 0.39
C VAL A 23 -18.27 1.84 0.49
N PHE A 24 -17.60 1.49 -0.61
CA PHE A 24 -16.15 1.54 -0.68
C PHE A 24 -15.67 2.98 -0.93
N PRO A 25 -14.45 3.33 -0.48
CA PRO A 25 -13.97 4.71 -0.52
C PRO A 25 -13.76 5.25 -1.94
N THR A 26 -13.47 4.37 -2.91
CA THR A 26 -13.16 4.74 -4.29
C THR A 26 -13.71 3.72 -5.28
N GLU A 27 -13.79 4.11 -6.55
CA GLU A 27 -14.16 3.22 -7.66
C GLU A 27 -13.14 2.10 -7.86
N ALA A 28 -11.85 2.38 -7.65
CA ALA A 28 -10.79 1.39 -7.71
C ALA A 28 -10.98 0.26 -6.69
N ALA A 29 -11.50 0.57 -5.51
CA ALA A 29 -11.81 -0.45 -4.51
C ALA A 29 -12.91 -1.43 -4.96
N TYR A 30 -13.96 -0.94 -5.64
CA TYR A 30 -14.98 -1.82 -6.22
C TYR A 30 -14.42 -2.74 -7.30
N VAL A 31 -13.55 -2.19 -8.17
CA VAL A 31 -12.88 -2.97 -9.22
C VAL A 31 -12.01 -4.07 -8.60
N ALA A 32 -11.16 -3.70 -7.63
CA ALA A 32 -10.25 -4.62 -6.98
C ALA A 32 -10.98 -5.76 -6.27
N VAL A 33 -12.03 -5.47 -5.49
CA VAL A 33 -12.80 -6.48 -4.77
C VAL A 33 -13.54 -7.41 -5.74
N THR A 34 -14.15 -6.85 -6.79
CA THR A 34 -14.87 -7.65 -7.81
C THR A 34 -13.93 -8.61 -8.53
N LEU A 35 -12.76 -8.14 -8.94
CA LEU A 35 -11.73 -8.98 -9.57
C LEU A 35 -11.17 -10.02 -8.59
N TRP A 36 -11.03 -9.66 -7.31
CA TRP A 36 -10.54 -10.58 -6.28
C TRP A 36 -11.49 -11.75 -6.06
N ASP A 37 -12.80 -11.48 -6.01
CA ASP A 37 -13.85 -12.50 -5.89
C ASP A 37 -13.80 -13.47 -7.08
N ALA A 38 -13.67 -12.96 -8.30
CA ALA A 38 -13.53 -13.76 -9.51
C ALA A 38 -12.20 -14.55 -9.53
N HIS A 39 -11.09 -13.94 -9.11
CA HIS A 39 -9.78 -14.59 -8.99
C HIS A 39 -9.84 -15.80 -8.05
N ALA A 40 -10.63 -15.76 -6.98
CA ALA A 40 -10.73 -16.89 -6.05
C ALA A 40 -11.24 -18.17 -6.74
N HIS A 41 -12.06 -18.07 -7.79
CA HIS A 41 -12.50 -19.20 -8.63
C HIS A 41 -11.42 -19.70 -9.60
N LEU A 42 -10.44 -18.86 -9.90
CA LEU A 42 -9.33 -19.13 -10.82
C LEU A 42 -7.99 -19.29 -10.08
N ILE A 43 -7.98 -19.34 -8.74
CA ILE A 43 -6.75 -19.34 -7.93
C ILE A 43 -5.75 -20.43 -8.32
N GLU A 44 -6.26 -21.55 -8.85
CA GLU A 44 -5.43 -22.66 -9.28
C GLU A 44 -4.58 -22.34 -10.52
N CYS A 45 -5.00 -21.36 -11.34
CA CYS A 45 -4.29 -20.89 -12.52
C CYS A 45 -3.05 -20.06 -12.21
N PHE A 46 -2.87 -19.61 -10.96
CA PHE A 46 -1.83 -18.67 -10.59
C PHE A 46 -0.76 -19.30 -9.69
N GLU A 47 0.45 -18.75 -9.76
CA GLU A 47 1.55 -19.04 -8.85
C GLU A 47 1.50 -18.17 -7.59
N THR A 48 1.00 -16.94 -7.71
CA THR A 48 0.77 -16.00 -6.62
C THR A 48 -0.71 -15.70 -6.45
N THR A 49 -1.10 -15.31 -5.25
CA THR A 49 -2.47 -14.91 -4.93
C THR A 49 -2.44 -13.67 -4.05
N PRO A 50 -3.14 -12.58 -4.44
CA PRO A 50 -3.29 -11.41 -3.59
C PRO A 50 -4.07 -11.75 -2.33
N ARG A 51 -3.59 -11.27 -1.20
CA ARG A 51 -4.46 -11.08 -0.03
C ARG A 51 -5.35 -9.86 -0.28
N ILE A 52 -6.53 -9.80 0.30
CA ILE A 52 -7.31 -8.55 0.33
C ILE A 52 -7.58 -8.14 1.78
N ALA A 53 -7.37 -6.86 2.08
CA ALA A 53 -7.46 -6.35 3.45
C ALA A 53 -8.39 -5.14 3.54
N PHE A 54 -9.50 -5.28 4.24
CA PHE A 54 -10.41 -4.19 4.58
C PHE A 54 -9.99 -3.59 5.93
N LEU A 55 -9.35 -2.43 5.91
CA LEU A 55 -8.75 -1.82 7.10
C LEU A 55 -9.35 -0.45 7.39
N SER A 56 -9.53 -0.10 8.65
CA SER A 56 -9.99 1.24 9.05
C SER A 56 -9.46 1.63 10.43
N PRO A 57 -9.32 2.93 10.73
CA PRO A 57 -8.96 3.36 12.09
C PRO A 57 -10.09 3.08 13.09
N GLU A 58 -11.36 3.13 12.66
CA GLU A 58 -12.51 3.06 13.58
C GLU A 58 -13.49 1.92 13.27
N PRO A 59 -14.19 1.40 14.30
CA PRO A 59 -15.33 0.49 14.14
C PRO A 59 -16.47 1.10 13.30
N GLY A 60 -17.36 0.23 12.78
CA GLY A 60 -18.55 0.68 12.06
C GLY A 60 -18.32 1.20 10.63
N SER A 61 -17.11 1.02 10.08
CA SER A 61 -16.74 1.40 8.70
C SER A 61 -17.17 0.40 7.62
N GLY A 62 -17.93 -0.66 7.96
CA GLY A 62 -18.41 -1.64 6.98
C GLY A 62 -17.43 -2.78 6.62
N LYS A 63 -16.32 -2.95 7.36
CA LYS A 63 -15.31 -4.00 7.11
C LYS A 63 -15.89 -5.42 7.13
N SER A 64 -16.55 -5.81 8.23
CA SER A 64 -17.18 -7.13 8.36
C SER A 64 -18.27 -7.34 7.31
N ARG A 65 -19.00 -6.28 6.93
CA ARG A 65 -19.96 -6.34 5.83
C ARG A 65 -19.28 -6.64 4.49
N ALA A 66 -18.11 -6.08 4.22
CA ALA A 66 -17.38 -6.41 3.01
C ALA A 66 -17.01 -7.90 2.96
N LEU A 67 -16.52 -8.47 4.07
CA LEU A 67 -16.26 -9.90 4.18
C LEU A 67 -17.53 -10.76 4.02
N GLU A 68 -18.64 -10.37 4.66
CA GLU A 68 -19.93 -11.08 4.52
C GLU A 68 -20.39 -11.17 3.05
N ILE A 69 -20.10 -10.15 2.23
CA ILE A 69 -20.47 -10.18 0.81
C ILE A 69 -19.48 -11.00 -0.01
N VAL A 70 -18.18 -10.87 0.25
CA VAL A 70 -17.12 -11.70 -0.37
C VAL A 70 -17.35 -13.19 -0.09
N GLU A 71 -17.79 -13.54 1.12
CA GLU A 71 -18.14 -14.91 1.52
C GLU A 71 -19.17 -15.54 0.57
N LEU A 72 -20.18 -14.77 0.14
CA LEU A 72 -21.22 -15.28 -0.73
C LEU A 72 -20.75 -15.52 -2.17
N LEU A 73 -19.71 -14.78 -2.60
CA LEU A 73 -19.28 -14.68 -3.98
C LEU A 73 -18.07 -15.58 -4.31
N THR A 74 -17.39 -16.11 -3.30
CA THR A 74 -16.15 -16.90 -3.43
C THR A 74 -16.36 -18.41 -3.26
N PRO A 75 -15.47 -19.26 -3.81
CA PRO A 75 -15.57 -20.70 -3.66
C PRO A 75 -15.10 -21.15 -2.28
N ARG A 76 -15.80 -22.16 -1.73
CA ARG A 76 -15.48 -22.82 -0.44
C ARG A 76 -15.02 -21.82 0.65
N PRO A 77 -15.86 -20.84 1.00
CA PRO A 77 -15.50 -19.85 2.00
C PRO A 77 -15.42 -20.50 3.39
N VAL A 78 -14.46 -20.03 4.19
CA VAL A 78 -14.29 -20.39 5.60
C VAL A 78 -14.04 -19.11 6.37
N THR A 79 -15.09 -18.61 7.01
CA THR A 79 -15.04 -17.42 7.86
C THR A 79 -14.60 -17.77 9.27
N THR A 80 -13.66 -17.02 9.81
CA THR A 80 -13.13 -17.22 11.16
C THR A 80 -12.75 -15.89 11.82
N VAL A 81 -12.93 -15.82 13.13
CA VAL A 81 -12.43 -14.72 13.98
C VAL A 81 -11.07 -15.09 14.59
N SER A 82 -10.84 -16.38 14.83
CA SER A 82 -9.57 -16.90 15.30
C SER A 82 -9.37 -18.34 14.83
N ALA A 83 -8.19 -18.64 14.30
CA ALA A 83 -7.83 -19.99 13.89
C ALA A 83 -6.36 -20.25 14.21
N SER A 84 -6.04 -21.42 14.76
CA SER A 84 -4.65 -21.82 14.91
C SER A 84 -4.01 -22.06 13.53
N ALA A 85 -2.74 -21.71 13.38
CA ALA A 85 -1.99 -21.97 12.15
C ALA A 85 -2.07 -23.46 11.74
N ASN A 86 -2.00 -24.39 12.69
CA ASN A 86 -2.11 -25.82 12.43
C ASN A 86 -3.46 -26.24 11.84
N ALA A 87 -4.56 -25.66 12.30
CA ALA A 87 -5.89 -25.92 11.73
C ALA A 87 -5.97 -25.42 10.27
N LEU A 88 -5.37 -24.26 10.00
CA LEU A 88 -5.35 -23.67 8.65
C LEU A 88 -4.48 -24.49 7.67
N TYR A 89 -3.30 -24.94 8.09
CA TYR A 89 -2.47 -25.84 7.28
C TYR A 89 -3.23 -27.12 6.90
N ARG A 90 -3.95 -27.73 7.86
CA ARG A 90 -4.78 -28.92 7.59
C ARG A 90 -5.99 -28.62 6.69
N LEU A 91 -6.58 -27.43 6.82
CA LEU A 91 -7.69 -27.01 5.99
C LEU A 91 -7.26 -26.87 4.53
N VAL A 92 -6.14 -26.20 4.29
CA VAL A 92 -5.59 -25.97 2.94
C VAL A 92 -5.13 -27.28 2.30
N ASP A 93 -4.48 -28.17 3.07
CA ASP A 93 -3.98 -29.45 2.57
C ASP A 93 -5.06 -30.55 2.45
N SER A 94 -6.32 -30.22 2.76
CA SER A 94 -7.42 -31.18 2.70
C SER A 94 -7.80 -31.56 1.26
N ALA A 95 -8.25 -32.80 1.06
CA ALA A 95 -8.70 -33.31 -0.24
C ALA A 95 -9.96 -32.63 -0.82
N ALA A 96 -10.55 -31.66 -0.10
CA ALA A 96 -11.75 -30.94 -0.52
C ALA A 96 -11.44 -29.68 -1.38
N GLY A 97 -10.19 -29.50 -1.83
CA GLY A 97 -9.75 -28.39 -2.70
C GLY A 97 -9.21 -27.17 -1.93
N LEU A 98 -8.88 -26.09 -2.64
CA LEU A 98 -8.39 -24.87 -1.99
C LEU A 98 -9.55 -24.09 -1.34
N PRO A 99 -9.42 -23.67 -0.05
CA PRO A 99 -10.42 -22.83 0.60
C PRO A 99 -10.22 -21.35 0.24
N THR A 100 -11.27 -20.56 0.41
CA THR A 100 -11.17 -19.10 0.60
C THR A 100 -11.30 -18.82 2.10
N VAL A 101 -10.25 -18.33 2.76
CA VAL A 101 -10.29 -18.07 4.21
C VAL A 101 -10.56 -16.59 4.47
N LEU A 102 -11.54 -16.29 5.32
CA LEU A 102 -11.94 -14.93 5.66
C LEU A 102 -11.69 -14.69 7.15
N PHE A 103 -10.76 -13.79 7.48
CA PHE A 103 -10.45 -13.40 8.85
C PHE A 103 -11.16 -12.09 9.20
N ASP A 104 -12.15 -12.14 10.07
CA ASP A 104 -12.69 -10.93 10.69
C ASP A 104 -11.94 -10.61 12.00
N GLU A 105 -11.96 -9.34 12.40
CA GLU A 105 -11.28 -8.82 13.59
C GLU A 105 -9.80 -9.21 13.67
N VAL A 106 -9.08 -9.16 12.54
CA VAL A 106 -7.67 -9.56 12.47
C VAL A 106 -6.74 -8.68 13.33
N ASP A 107 -7.20 -7.51 13.77
CA ASP A 107 -6.54 -6.67 14.76
C ASP A 107 -6.47 -7.30 16.16
N THR A 108 -7.32 -8.28 16.45
CA THR A 108 -7.20 -9.11 17.66
C THR A 108 -5.99 -10.05 17.61
N ILE A 109 -5.47 -10.31 16.40
CA ILE A 109 -4.32 -11.21 16.16
C ILE A 109 -3.04 -10.43 15.91
N PHE A 110 -3.10 -9.32 15.16
CA PHE A 110 -1.92 -8.53 14.78
C PHE A 110 -1.90 -7.10 15.32
N GLY A 111 -2.91 -6.68 16.08
CA GLY A 111 -2.96 -5.32 16.61
C GLY A 111 -1.90 -5.05 17.69
N PRO A 112 -1.67 -3.78 18.06
CA PRO A 112 -0.61 -3.39 19.01
C PRO A 112 -0.73 -4.03 20.40
N LYS A 113 -1.94 -4.45 20.78
CA LYS A 113 -2.25 -5.11 22.05
C LYS A 113 -2.32 -6.64 21.94
N ALA A 114 -2.23 -7.18 20.74
CA ALA A 114 -2.17 -8.62 20.50
C ALA A 114 -0.74 -9.12 20.70
N GLY A 115 -0.57 -10.37 21.13
CA GLY A 115 0.74 -11.01 21.12
C GLY A 115 1.26 -11.23 19.70
N THR A 116 2.55 -11.53 19.54
CA THR A 116 3.10 -11.88 18.22
C THR A 116 2.66 -13.29 17.81
N ASP A 117 1.60 -13.42 16.99
CA ASP A 117 1.23 -14.71 16.37
C ASP A 117 2.09 -14.98 15.11
N GLU A 118 3.35 -15.33 15.37
CA GLU A 118 4.34 -15.65 14.34
C GLU A 118 3.94 -16.85 13.47
N ALA A 119 3.19 -17.80 14.04
CA ALA A 119 2.75 -18.98 13.32
C ALA A 119 1.71 -18.63 12.26
N LEU A 120 0.72 -17.80 12.61
CA LEU A 120 -0.28 -17.31 11.66
C LEU A 120 0.33 -16.36 10.64
N ARG A 121 1.21 -15.44 11.08
CA ARG A 121 1.95 -14.56 10.17
C ARG A 121 2.76 -15.37 9.14
N GLY A 122 3.41 -16.44 9.59
CA GLY A 122 4.12 -17.39 8.73
C GLY A 122 3.20 -18.09 7.73
N PHE A 123 2.00 -18.52 8.14
CA PHE A 123 1.00 -19.09 7.24
C PHE A 123 0.56 -18.08 6.17
N LEU A 124 0.22 -16.85 6.55
CA LEU A 124 -0.21 -15.81 5.62
C LEU A 124 0.90 -15.43 4.62
N ASN A 125 2.13 -15.26 5.11
CA ASN A 125 3.28 -14.89 4.30
C ASN A 125 3.74 -16.00 3.35
N ALA A 126 3.62 -17.28 3.75
CA ALA A 126 3.99 -18.41 2.90
C ALA A 126 2.90 -18.70 1.85
N GLY A 127 1.63 -18.54 2.22
CA GLY A 127 0.49 -18.92 1.38
C GLY A 127 0.14 -17.95 0.25
N TYR A 128 0.86 -16.83 0.08
CA TYR A 128 0.63 -15.92 -1.06
C TYR A 128 1.25 -16.45 -2.36
N ARG A 129 2.16 -17.44 -2.28
CA ARG A 129 2.83 -18.03 -3.43
C ARG A 129 2.83 -19.55 -3.30
N ARG A 130 2.67 -20.27 -4.40
CA ARG A 130 2.88 -21.72 -4.45
C ARG A 130 4.33 -22.02 -4.10
N THR A 131 4.53 -22.76 -3.01
CA THR A 131 5.84 -23.17 -2.52
C THR A 131 5.85 -24.68 -2.32
N ALA A 132 7.01 -25.25 -1.99
CA ALA A 132 7.12 -26.66 -1.60
C ALA A 132 6.40 -27.00 -0.27
N GLY A 133 5.70 -26.04 0.35
CA GLY A 133 5.00 -26.21 1.63
C GLY A 133 5.87 -25.86 2.84
N ALA A 134 5.24 -25.88 4.02
CA ALA A 134 5.89 -25.63 5.31
C ALA A 134 6.08 -26.94 6.08
N LEU A 135 7.29 -27.18 6.57
CA LEU A 135 7.57 -28.31 7.46
C LEU A 135 6.96 -28.04 8.85
N ARG A 136 6.09 -28.93 9.31
CA ARG A 136 5.41 -28.86 10.61
C ARG A 136 5.54 -30.20 11.34
N CYS A 137 5.74 -30.15 12.65
CA CYS A 137 5.66 -31.34 13.50
C CYS A 137 4.20 -31.67 13.79
N VAL A 138 3.85 -32.95 13.64
CA VAL A 138 2.50 -33.47 13.84
C VAL A 138 2.56 -34.73 14.70
N GLY A 139 1.69 -34.79 15.70
CA GLY A 139 1.49 -35.97 16.53
C GLY A 139 1.16 -35.62 17.97
N GLU A 140 1.02 -36.66 18.81
CA GLU A 140 0.72 -36.51 20.24
C GLU A 140 1.87 -37.05 21.09
N GLY A 141 2.23 -36.31 22.14
CA GLY A 141 3.30 -36.70 23.07
C GLY A 141 4.62 -36.96 22.35
N SER A 142 5.22 -38.14 22.59
CA SER A 142 6.48 -38.57 22.01
C SER A 142 6.38 -39.01 20.54
N ASN A 143 5.18 -39.20 19.99
CA ASN A 143 4.99 -39.66 18.61
C ASN A 143 4.87 -38.46 17.64
N GLN A 144 5.92 -37.66 17.52
CA GLN A 144 5.97 -36.52 16.60
C GLN A 144 6.63 -36.91 15.28
N ASN A 145 5.99 -36.60 14.16
CA ASN A 145 6.55 -36.74 12.82
C ASN A 145 6.55 -35.39 12.10
N ALA A 146 7.62 -35.13 11.34
CA ALA A 146 7.67 -33.96 10.47
C ALA A 146 6.85 -34.24 9.20
N GLN A 147 5.94 -33.34 8.85
CA GLN A 147 5.12 -33.40 7.64
C GLN A 147 5.14 -32.04 6.95
N ILE A 148 5.04 -32.05 5.62
CA ILE A 148 4.98 -30.85 4.79
C ILE A 148 3.51 -30.51 4.57
N PHE A 149 3.12 -29.26 4.84
CA PHE A 149 1.76 -28.77 4.60
C PHE A 149 1.75 -27.58 3.63
N ASN A 150 0.75 -27.55 2.76
CA ASN A 150 0.48 -26.40 1.91
C ASN A 150 -0.22 -25.26 2.68
N SER A 151 0.03 -24.02 2.25
CA SER A 151 -0.66 -22.82 2.78
C SER A 151 -1.23 -21.92 1.69
N TYR A 152 -1.02 -22.28 0.42
CA TYR A 152 -1.50 -21.51 -0.73
C TYR A 152 -3.03 -21.55 -0.78
N CYS A 153 -3.67 -20.40 -0.60
CA CYS A 153 -5.13 -20.25 -0.61
C CYS A 153 -5.51 -18.76 -0.72
N ALA A 154 -6.74 -18.46 -1.14
CA ALA A 154 -7.25 -17.10 -1.14
C ALA A 154 -7.53 -16.67 0.31
N VAL A 155 -7.12 -15.46 0.68
CA VAL A 155 -7.37 -14.92 2.03
C VAL A 155 -7.85 -13.48 1.96
N ALA A 156 -9.02 -13.23 2.57
CA ALA A 156 -9.55 -11.91 2.86
C ALA A 156 -9.45 -11.61 4.35
N MET A 157 -9.15 -10.37 4.71
CA MET A 157 -8.97 -9.94 6.10
C MET A 157 -9.75 -8.65 6.35
N ALA A 158 -10.29 -8.50 7.56
CA ALA A 158 -10.88 -7.27 8.07
C ALA A 158 -10.34 -6.97 9.46
N GLY A 159 -9.98 -5.72 9.72
CA GLY A 159 -9.54 -5.32 11.07
C GLY A 159 -9.28 -3.83 11.22
N LEU A 160 -9.05 -3.44 12.47
CA LEU A 160 -8.68 -2.08 12.83
C LEU A 160 -7.19 -1.79 12.60
N GLY A 161 -6.87 -0.56 12.23
CA GLY A 161 -5.49 -0.09 12.09
C GLY A 161 -4.76 -0.67 10.88
N SER A 162 -3.61 -1.29 11.12
CA SER A 162 -2.72 -1.84 10.09
C SER A 162 -2.45 -3.33 10.32
N LEU A 163 -1.98 -4.00 9.27
CA LEU A 163 -1.42 -5.35 9.35
C LEU A 163 0.12 -5.24 9.45
N PRO A 164 0.82 -6.32 9.81
CA PRO A 164 2.28 -6.34 9.71
C PRO A 164 2.73 -6.09 8.26
N ASP A 165 3.81 -5.35 8.04
CA ASP A 165 4.32 -4.97 6.70
C ASP A 165 4.49 -6.16 5.75
N THR A 166 4.92 -7.31 6.28
CA THR A 166 5.07 -8.52 5.48
C THR A 166 3.75 -9.01 4.90
N VAL A 167 2.64 -8.82 5.60
CA VAL A 167 1.29 -9.14 5.12
C VAL A 167 0.77 -8.02 4.22
N LEU A 168 0.95 -6.75 4.63
CA LEU A 168 0.50 -5.57 3.85
C LEU A 168 1.06 -5.57 2.44
N THR A 169 2.38 -5.79 2.29
CA THR A 169 3.03 -5.78 0.97
C THR A 169 2.56 -6.90 0.04
N ARG A 170 1.82 -7.91 0.54
CA ARG A 170 1.21 -9.01 -0.24
C ARG A 170 -0.31 -8.84 -0.38
N SER A 171 -0.85 -7.69 0.02
CA SER A 171 -2.28 -7.42 0.09
C SER A 171 -2.69 -6.29 -0.85
N VAL A 172 -3.87 -6.42 -1.45
CA VAL A 172 -4.63 -5.28 -1.96
C VAL A 172 -5.36 -4.65 -0.77
N ILE A 173 -5.02 -3.40 -0.44
CA ILE A 173 -5.50 -2.73 0.77
C ILE A 173 -6.69 -1.84 0.41
N ILE A 174 -7.84 -2.12 1.03
CA ILE A 174 -9.05 -1.30 0.95
C ILE A 174 -9.18 -0.52 2.26
N ARG A 175 -8.78 0.75 2.25
CA ARG A 175 -8.87 1.65 3.41
C ARG A 175 -10.30 2.15 3.60
N MET A 176 -11.08 1.41 4.38
CA MET A 176 -12.47 1.68 4.68
C MET A 176 -12.62 2.93 5.54
N ARG A 177 -13.68 3.71 5.28
CA ARG A 177 -14.09 4.86 6.08
C ARG A 177 -15.55 4.72 6.49
N LYS A 178 -15.91 5.34 7.61
CA LYS A 178 -17.31 5.40 8.03
C LYS A 178 -18.12 6.13 6.97
N ARG A 179 -19.24 5.52 6.56
CA ARG A 179 -20.16 6.13 5.59
C ARG A 179 -20.57 7.52 6.05
N ALA A 180 -20.59 8.47 5.12
CA ALA A 180 -21.15 9.79 5.34
C ALA A 180 -22.69 9.70 5.42
N PRO A 181 -23.38 10.66 6.07
CA PRO A 181 -24.85 10.64 6.18
C PRO A 181 -25.60 10.60 4.84
N ASN A 182 -24.99 11.08 3.76
CA ASN A 182 -25.52 11.07 2.40
C ASN A 182 -25.21 9.78 1.62
N GLU A 183 -24.26 8.96 2.09
CA GLU A 183 -23.94 7.67 1.49
C GLU A 183 -24.91 6.61 2.03
N LYS A 184 -25.62 5.93 1.11
CA LYS A 184 -26.61 4.91 1.45
C LYS A 184 -26.14 3.55 0.97
N ALA A 185 -26.37 2.54 1.81
CA ALA A 185 -26.26 1.13 1.47
C ALA A 185 -27.53 0.42 1.88
N GLU A 186 -27.94 -0.55 1.08
CA GLU A 186 -29.02 -1.47 1.39
C GLU A 186 -28.67 -2.29 2.64
N PRO A 187 -29.60 -2.45 3.60
CA PRO A 187 -29.38 -3.34 4.72
C PRO A 187 -29.31 -4.80 4.26
N TYR A 188 -28.11 -5.37 4.23
CA TYR A 188 -27.94 -6.81 4.01
C TYR A 188 -28.66 -7.60 5.10
N ARG A 189 -29.24 -8.71 4.67
CA ARG A 189 -29.95 -9.69 5.48
C ARG A 189 -29.68 -11.05 4.86
N GLN A 190 -28.94 -11.91 5.55
CA GLN A 190 -28.54 -13.22 5.05
C GLN A 190 -29.72 -14.00 4.45
N ARG A 191 -30.81 -14.16 5.22
CA ARG A 191 -32.03 -14.87 4.78
C ARG A 191 -32.65 -14.40 3.47
N LYS A 192 -32.40 -13.15 3.05
CA LYS A 192 -32.97 -12.57 1.81
C LYS A 192 -31.99 -12.56 0.64
N HIS A 193 -30.70 -12.45 0.92
CA HIS A 193 -29.70 -12.09 -0.08
C HIS A 193 -28.67 -13.19 -0.34
N GLU A 194 -28.52 -14.16 0.58
CA GLU A 194 -27.56 -15.26 0.45
C GLU A 194 -27.76 -16.03 -0.86
N SER A 195 -29.00 -16.37 -1.21
CA SER A 195 -29.31 -17.06 -2.46
C SER A 195 -28.97 -16.25 -3.72
N GLN A 196 -29.03 -14.92 -3.64
CA GLN A 196 -28.65 -14.03 -4.76
C GLN A 196 -27.12 -14.03 -4.94
N GLY A 197 -26.37 -13.93 -3.84
CA GLY A 197 -24.92 -14.01 -3.87
C GLY A 197 -24.42 -15.39 -4.34
N HIS A 198 -25.01 -16.47 -3.82
CA HIS A 198 -24.69 -17.83 -4.28
C HIS A 198 -24.98 -18.05 -5.76
N ALA A 199 -26.06 -17.46 -6.30
CA ALA A 199 -26.33 -17.53 -7.73
C ALA A 199 -25.24 -16.84 -8.57
N LEU A 200 -24.69 -15.71 -8.10
CA LEU A 200 -23.55 -15.05 -8.73
C LEU A 200 -22.26 -15.87 -8.59
N ARG A 201 -21.97 -16.43 -7.41
CA ARG A 201 -20.85 -17.35 -7.18
C ARG A 201 -20.86 -18.53 -8.13
N ASP A 202 -22.01 -19.17 -8.29
CA ASP A 202 -22.14 -20.35 -9.15
C ASP A 202 -22.00 -19.98 -10.64
N ARG A 203 -22.34 -18.75 -11.02
CA ARG A 203 -22.07 -18.20 -12.36
C ARG A 203 -20.60 -17.85 -12.55
N LEU A 204 -19.94 -17.27 -11.54
CA LEU A 204 -18.50 -17.02 -11.54
C LEU A 204 -17.72 -18.32 -11.70
N ALA A 205 -18.08 -19.38 -10.97
CA ALA A 205 -17.45 -20.69 -11.11
C ALA A 205 -17.60 -21.26 -12.54
N LYS A 206 -18.81 -21.19 -13.12
CA LYS A 206 -19.04 -21.63 -14.50
C LYS A 206 -18.26 -20.81 -15.51
N TRP A 207 -18.19 -19.48 -15.34
CA TRP A 207 -17.41 -18.62 -16.21
C TRP A 207 -15.91 -18.89 -16.08
N ALA A 208 -15.40 -19.05 -14.85
CA ALA A 208 -14.02 -19.40 -14.56
C ALA A 208 -13.61 -20.69 -15.29
N ASP A 209 -14.46 -21.71 -15.30
CA ASP A 209 -14.20 -22.95 -16.05
C ASP A 209 -14.09 -22.72 -17.57
N THR A 210 -14.79 -21.73 -18.13
CA THR A 210 -14.69 -21.42 -19.56
C THR A 210 -13.43 -20.64 -19.95
N VAL A 211 -12.82 -19.91 -19.01
CA VAL A 211 -11.63 -19.08 -19.26
C VAL A 211 -10.35 -19.64 -18.62
N ARG A 212 -10.44 -20.77 -17.91
CA ARG A 212 -9.32 -21.39 -17.16
C ARG A 212 -8.07 -21.55 -18.01
N ASP A 213 -8.21 -22.10 -19.21
CA ASP A 213 -7.08 -22.34 -20.14
C ASP A 213 -6.50 -21.04 -20.68
N GLN A 214 -7.33 -20.01 -20.87
CA GLN A 214 -6.87 -18.67 -21.25
C GLN A 214 -6.05 -18.03 -20.12
N VAL A 215 -6.43 -18.25 -18.86
CA VAL A 215 -5.81 -17.61 -17.68
C VAL A 215 -4.57 -18.36 -17.19
N ALA A 216 -4.53 -19.69 -17.25
CA ALA A 216 -3.48 -20.54 -16.65
C ALA A 216 -2.04 -20.34 -17.18
N GLY A 217 -1.86 -19.55 -18.23
CA GLY A 217 -0.54 -19.13 -18.72
C GLY A 217 -0.49 -17.68 -19.20
N ALA A 218 -1.49 -16.87 -18.83
CA ALA A 218 -1.55 -15.48 -19.24
C ALA A 218 -0.52 -14.65 -18.47
N TRP A 219 0.20 -13.79 -19.20
CA TRP A 219 1.03 -12.73 -18.65
C TRP A 219 0.41 -11.38 -19.05
N PRO A 220 -0.44 -10.79 -18.18
CA PRO A 220 -1.08 -9.52 -18.47
C PRO A 220 -0.04 -8.41 -18.57
N GLU A 221 -0.31 -7.41 -19.42
CA GLU A 221 0.53 -6.21 -19.49
C GLU A 221 0.38 -5.39 -18.21
N MET A 222 1.48 -5.29 -17.46
CA MET A 222 1.55 -4.53 -16.21
C MET A 222 1.61 -3.02 -16.48
N PRO A 223 0.95 -2.18 -15.67
CA PRO A 223 1.12 -0.74 -15.75
C PRO A 223 2.58 -0.29 -15.50
N GLU A 224 2.97 0.81 -16.12
CA GLU A 224 4.30 1.40 -15.91
C GLU A 224 4.57 1.68 -14.43
N GLY A 225 5.76 1.32 -13.94
CA GLY A 225 6.16 1.49 -12.55
C GLY A 225 5.64 0.43 -11.56
N VAL A 226 4.76 -0.49 -12.01
CA VAL A 226 4.31 -1.61 -11.17
C VAL A 226 5.26 -2.80 -11.35
N THR A 227 6.22 -2.92 -10.45
CA THR A 227 7.24 -4.00 -10.47
C THR A 227 7.21 -4.82 -9.19
N ASP A 228 7.99 -5.91 -9.17
CA ASP A 228 8.25 -6.73 -7.98
C ASP A 228 6.97 -7.21 -7.29
N ARG A 229 6.84 -6.95 -5.99
CA ARG A 229 5.75 -7.48 -5.18
C ARG A 229 4.39 -6.86 -5.54
N PRO A 230 4.25 -5.55 -5.79
CA PRO A 230 3.04 -5.01 -6.39
C PRO A 230 2.62 -5.74 -7.68
N ALA A 231 3.57 -6.10 -8.56
CA ALA A 231 3.28 -6.87 -9.75
C ALA A 231 2.77 -8.28 -9.43
N ASP A 232 3.47 -9.01 -8.55
CA ASP A 232 3.03 -10.34 -8.08
C ASP A 232 1.60 -10.35 -7.50
N VAL A 233 1.20 -9.27 -6.83
CA VAL A 233 -0.13 -9.11 -6.19
C VAL A 233 -1.20 -8.80 -7.22
N TRP A 234 -0.91 -7.94 -8.20
CA TRP A 234 -1.89 -7.47 -9.16
C TRP A 234 -2.00 -8.32 -10.42
N GLU A 235 -0.98 -9.09 -10.78
CA GLU A 235 -0.98 -9.97 -11.96
C GLU A 235 -2.23 -10.87 -12.02
N PRO A 236 -2.62 -11.60 -10.96
CA PRO A 236 -3.82 -12.43 -11.02
C PRO A 236 -5.11 -11.64 -11.29
N LEU A 237 -5.23 -10.44 -10.73
CA LEU A 237 -6.42 -9.58 -10.92
C LEU A 237 -6.47 -9.00 -12.33
N LEU A 238 -5.31 -8.61 -12.88
CA LEU A 238 -5.20 -8.12 -14.25
C LEU A 238 -5.47 -9.23 -15.27
N ALA A 239 -5.00 -10.46 -15.03
CA ALA A 239 -5.29 -11.61 -15.87
C ALA A 239 -6.79 -11.95 -15.90
N VAL A 240 -7.47 -11.87 -14.75
CA VAL A 240 -8.94 -12.02 -14.67
C VAL A 240 -9.65 -10.91 -15.45
N ALA A 241 -9.20 -9.66 -15.33
CA ALA A 241 -9.77 -8.54 -16.06
C ALA A 241 -9.60 -8.68 -17.58
N ASP A 242 -8.42 -9.08 -18.03
CA ASP A 242 -8.09 -9.35 -19.44
C ASP A 242 -8.93 -10.52 -19.99
N ALA A 243 -9.19 -11.55 -19.20
CA ALA A 243 -10.08 -12.66 -19.56
C ALA A 243 -11.56 -12.28 -19.60
N ALA A 244 -12.00 -11.37 -18.72
CA ALA A 244 -13.37 -10.86 -18.74
C ALA A 244 -13.63 -9.97 -19.95
N GLY A 245 -12.62 -9.21 -20.39
CA GLY A 245 -12.72 -8.30 -21.52
C GLY A 245 -13.63 -7.10 -21.25
N GLY A 246 -14.18 -6.52 -22.32
CA GLY A 246 -14.99 -5.31 -22.21
C GLY A 246 -14.19 -4.14 -21.63
N HIS A 247 -14.72 -3.50 -20.60
CA HIS A 247 -14.09 -2.34 -19.97
C HIS A 247 -13.21 -2.70 -18.76
N TRP A 248 -13.23 -3.96 -18.30
CA TRP A 248 -12.49 -4.43 -17.12
C TRP A 248 -10.97 -4.29 -17.24
N PRO A 249 -10.32 -4.62 -18.39
CA PRO A 249 -8.88 -4.46 -18.56
C PRO A 249 -8.36 -3.05 -18.25
N ALA A 250 -9.09 -2.02 -18.70
CA ALA A 250 -8.72 -0.63 -18.51
C ALA A 250 -8.97 -0.18 -17.06
N ARG A 251 -10.14 -0.54 -16.49
CA ARG A 251 -10.46 -0.22 -15.09
C ARG A 251 -9.53 -0.90 -14.10
N ALA A 252 -9.12 -2.13 -14.36
CA ALA A 252 -8.22 -2.89 -13.50
C ALA A 252 -6.83 -2.25 -13.42
N ARG A 253 -6.28 -1.80 -14.55
CA ARG A 253 -4.99 -1.10 -14.60
C ARG A 253 -5.06 0.27 -13.91
N ALA A 254 -6.15 1.01 -14.09
CA ALA A 254 -6.38 2.26 -13.37
C ALA A 254 -6.49 2.03 -11.85
N ALA A 255 -7.24 1.01 -11.42
CA ALA A 255 -7.40 0.64 -10.02
C ALA A 255 -6.08 0.17 -9.39
N CYS A 256 -5.26 -0.57 -10.14
CA CYS A 256 -3.93 -1.01 -9.74
C CYS A 256 -3.05 0.18 -9.37
N LEU A 257 -2.92 1.16 -10.27
CA LEU A 257 -2.12 2.36 -10.04
C LEU A 257 -2.64 3.18 -8.85
N GLU A 258 -3.96 3.39 -8.76
CA GLU A 258 -4.58 4.17 -7.67
C GLU A 258 -4.32 3.53 -6.30
N LEU A 259 -4.57 2.22 -6.17
CA LEU A 259 -4.46 1.54 -4.88
C LEU A 259 -3.01 1.29 -4.45
N ILE A 260 -2.08 1.10 -5.40
CA ILE A 260 -0.64 1.05 -5.09
C ILE A 260 -0.18 2.43 -4.60
N SER A 261 -0.52 3.50 -5.31
CA SER A 261 -0.18 4.87 -4.89
C SER A 261 -0.71 5.18 -3.49
N ALA A 262 -1.98 4.87 -3.22
CA ALA A 262 -2.62 5.13 -1.92
C ALA A 262 -2.01 4.29 -0.77
N ALA A 263 -1.42 3.13 -1.07
CA ALA A 263 -0.72 2.31 -0.09
C ALA A 263 0.63 2.93 0.31
N HIS A 264 1.35 3.54 -0.64
CA HIS A 264 2.63 4.21 -0.36
C HIS A 264 2.50 5.47 0.51
N ASP A 265 1.35 6.15 0.47
CA ASP A 265 1.12 7.38 1.22
C ASP A 265 0.96 7.19 2.74
N ASN A 266 0.84 5.95 3.26
CA ASN A 266 0.35 5.68 4.63
C ASN A 266 1.22 4.77 5.54
N ASP A 267 2.45 4.39 5.18
CA ASP A 267 3.23 3.40 5.98
C ASP A 267 4.19 4.03 7.00
N GLU A 268 4.64 3.28 8.02
CA GLU A 268 5.84 3.63 8.83
C GLU A 268 7.12 3.68 7.99
N ALA A 269 7.14 3.05 6.82
CA ALA A 269 8.12 3.30 5.77
C ALA A 269 8.12 4.79 5.35
N SER A 270 6.99 5.50 5.50
CA SER A 270 6.92 6.95 5.40
C SER A 270 7.76 7.64 6.46
N LEU A 271 7.92 7.13 7.69
CA LEU A 271 8.76 7.81 8.70
C LEU A 271 10.24 7.68 8.36
N GLY A 272 10.72 6.50 7.95
CA GLY A 272 12.11 6.34 7.53
C GLY A 272 12.44 7.15 6.26
N VAL A 273 11.56 7.09 5.27
CA VAL A 273 11.70 7.84 4.00
C VAL A 273 11.50 9.35 4.22
N ARG A 274 10.56 9.77 5.07
CA ARG A 274 10.38 11.16 5.48
C ARG A 274 11.57 11.65 6.26
N LEU A 275 12.16 10.85 7.15
CA LEU A 275 13.43 11.20 7.80
C LEU A 275 14.51 11.41 6.76
N LEU A 276 14.69 10.50 5.79
CA LEU A 276 15.67 10.67 4.72
C LEU A 276 15.39 11.94 3.88
N THR A 277 14.12 12.23 3.60
CA THR A 277 13.68 13.40 2.82
C THR A 277 13.92 14.70 3.58
N ASP A 278 13.51 14.79 4.85
CA ASP A 278 13.76 15.94 5.72
C ASP A 278 15.28 16.14 5.92
N LEU A 279 16.05 15.05 6.06
CA LEU A 279 17.50 15.13 6.11
C LEU A 279 18.08 15.73 4.82
N ARG A 280 17.62 15.30 3.65
CA ARG A 280 18.07 15.84 2.35
C ARG A 280 17.69 17.30 2.17
N ASP A 281 16.41 17.61 2.37
CA ASP A 281 15.78 18.84 1.90
C ASP A 281 15.79 19.97 2.93
N LYS A 282 15.91 19.64 4.22
CA LYS A 282 15.76 20.62 5.33
C LYS A 282 16.95 20.66 6.27
N VAL A 283 17.70 19.56 6.41
CA VAL A 283 18.84 19.49 7.35
C VAL A 283 20.18 19.65 6.65
N PHE A 284 20.46 18.84 5.63
CA PHE A 284 21.73 18.90 4.91
C PHE A 284 21.77 20.06 3.93
N CYS A 285 20.70 20.28 3.14
CA CYS A 285 20.59 21.42 2.24
C CYS A 285 21.84 21.68 1.36
N GLY A 286 22.56 20.62 0.97
CA GLY A 286 23.81 20.69 0.19
C GLY A 286 25.12 20.66 0.99
N GLU A 287 25.08 20.63 2.32
CA GLU A 287 26.27 20.43 3.16
C GLU A 287 26.82 18.99 3.07
N ASP A 288 28.14 18.82 3.14
CA ASP A 288 28.76 17.50 3.02
C ASP A 288 28.60 16.63 4.28
N ARG A 289 28.38 17.25 5.45
CA ARG A 289 28.34 16.55 6.75
C ARG A 289 27.65 17.37 7.82
N MET A 290 26.88 16.70 8.68
CA MET A 290 26.12 17.35 9.75
C MET A 290 26.35 16.65 11.11
N PRO A 291 26.71 17.39 12.18
CA PRO A 291 26.76 16.86 13.54
C PRO A 291 25.40 16.32 13.99
N THR A 292 25.38 15.21 14.75
CA THR A 292 24.12 14.63 15.23
C THR A 292 23.29 15.61 16.06
N ALA A 293 23.93 16.48 16.85
CA ALA A 293 23.23 17.50 17.62
C ALA A 293 22.50 18.51 16.72
N ALA A 294 23.15 19.00 15.66
CA ALA A 294 22.57 19.94 14.71
C ALA A 294 21.42 19.30 13.91
N ILE A 295 21.56 18.02 13.53
CA ILE A 295 20.49 17.27 12.88
C ILE A 295 19.26 17.22 13.77
N LEU A 296 19.41 16.82 15.04
CA LEU A 296 18.29 16.72 15.98
C LEU A 296 17.65 18.09 16.23
N GLU A 297 18.46 19.13 16.39
CA GLU A 297 17.95 20.50 16.53
C GLU A 297 17.09 20.90 15.33
N CYS A 298 17.57 20.71 14.10
CA CYS A 298 16.80 21.02 12.90
C CYS A 298 15.50 20.22 12.83
N LEU A 299 15.55 18.90 13.06
CA LEU A 299 14.36 18.04 13.03
C LEU A 299 13.31 18.43 14.07
N LEU A 300 13.73 18.78 15.30
CA LEU A 300 12.83 19.17 16.38
C LEU A 300 12.17 20.54 16.19
N HIS A 301 12.73 21.40 15.33
CA HIS A 301 12.14 22.70 14.98
C HIS A 301 11.18 22.63 13.78
N MET A 302 10.91 21.43 13.25
CA MET A 302 9.95 21.25 12.17
C MET A 302 8.55 21.00 12.75
N ASP A 303 7.75 22.07 12.85
CA ASP A 303 6.39 22.01 13.41
C ASP A 303 5.46 21.08 12.63
N ASP A 304 5.64 20.98 11.31
CA ASP A 304 4.83 20.13 10.44
C ASP A 304 5.31 18.67 10.39
N ALA A 305 6.36 18.31 11.14
CA ALA A 305 6.99 16.99 11.13
C ALA A 305 6.87 16.25 12.47
N PRO A 306 6.81 14.90 12.45
CA PRO A 306 6.52 14.10 13.65
C PRO A 306 7.70 14.02 14.63
N TRP A 307 8.81 14.70 14.38
CA TRP A 307 10.06 14.53 15.11
C TRP A 307 10.00 15.05 16.56
N GLY A 308 9.15 16.04 16.82
CA GLY A 308 8.92 16.57 18.17
C GLY A 308 8.13 15.64 19.08
N ASP A 309 7.33 14.73 18.51
CA ASP A 309 6.41 13.86 19.24
C ASP A 309 6.30 12.46 18.60
N LEU A 310 7.45 11.84 18.37
CA LEU A 310 7.56 10.52 17.78
C LEU A 310 7.32 9.45 18.86
N ASP A 311 6.16 8.81 18.85
CA ASP A 311 5.71 7.86 19.89
C ASP A 311 5.70 8.48 21.31
N ASP A 312 5.02 9.62 21.45
CA ASP A 312 4.90 10.41 22.68
C ASP A 312 6.24 10.97 23.20
N LYS A 313 7.29 10.99 22.35
CA LYS A 313 8.66 11.43 22.72
C LYS A 313 9.38 12.16 21.58
N PRO A 314 10.17 13.20 21.90
CA PRO A 314 11.07 13.80 20.92
C PRO A 314 12.10 12.81 20.38
N ILE A 315 12.40 12.90 19.08
CA ILE A 315 13.49 12.13 18.47
C ILE A 315 14.81 12.43 19.18
N ASN A 316 15.62 11.40 19.39
CA ASN A 316 16.92 11.51 20.05
C ASN A 316 17.99 10.77 19.25
N SER A 317 19.26 10.94 19.63
CA SER A 317 20.41 10.33 18.93
C SER A 317 20.31 8.82 18.78
N ARG A 318 19.72 8.12 19.77
CA ARG A 318 19.55 6.65 19.72
C ARG A 318 18.49 6.28 18.69
N THR A 319 17.36 6.97 18.68
CA THR A 319 16.29 6.76 17.70
C THR A 319 16.76 7.09 16.29
N LEU A 320 17.41 8.24 16.09
CA LEU A 320 17.99 8.63 14.80
C LEU A 320 19.00 7.59 14.28
N ALA A 321 19.91 7.13 15.13
CA ALA A 321 20.88 6.11 14.75
C ALA A 321 20.22 4.76 14.42
N ARG A 322 19.19 4.37 15.19
CA ARG A 322 18.41 3.16 14.93
C ARG A 322 17.70 3.24 13.58
N MET A 323 17.03 4.36 13.28
CA MET A 323 16.31 4.58 12.01
C MET A 323 17.28 4.58 10.83
N LEU A 324 18.37 5.35 10.90
CA LEU A 324 19.34 5.43 9.80
C LEU A 324 20.09 4.11 9.58
N SER A 325 20.33 3.32 10.63
CA SER A 325 21.01 2.02 10.49
C SER A 325 20.21 0.94 9.76
N GLN A 326 18.92 1.18 9.46
CA GLN A 326 18.11 0.30 8.62
C GLN A 326 18.47 0.44 7.14
N TYR A 327 19.09 1.55 6.75
CA TYR A 327 19.60 1.81 5.41
C TYR A 327 21.08 1.45 5.32
N VAL A 328 21.53 1.18 4.10
CA VAL A 328 22.92 0.76 3.82
C VAL A 328 23.58 1.69 2.81
N THR A 329 24.89 1.87 2.99
CA THR A 329 25.78 2.50 2.01
C THR A 329 26.00 1.57 0.81
N PRO A 330 26.54 2.06 -0.34
CA PRO A 330 26.90 1.23 -1.49
C PRO A 330 27.86 0.08 -1.18
N ALA A 331 28.64 0.19 -0.09
CA ALA A 331 29.51 -0.87 0.42
C ALA A 331 28.77 -1.93 1.27
N ASN A 332 27.43 -1.93 1.24
CA ASN A 332 26.53 -2.79 2.02
C ASN A 332 26.78 -2.73 3.54
N LYS A 333 27.11 -1.54 4.06
CA LYS A 333 27.29 -1.29 5.49
C LYS A 333 26.16 -0.39 6.01
N PRO A 334 25.59 -0.67 7.20
CA PRO A 334 24.59 0.19 7.80
C PRO A 334 25.07 1.64 7.94
N ILE A 335 24.21 2.60 7.63
CA ILE A 335 24.52 4.02 7.82
C ILE A 335 24.64 4.29 9.33
N LYS A 336 25.81 4.76 9.76
CA LYS A 336 26.16 4.98 11.16
C LYS A 336 26.84 6.33 11.34
N PRO A 337 26.70 6.97 12.51
CA PRO A 337 27.36 8.23 12.76
C PRO A 337 28.88 8.04 12.84
N ARG A 338 29.62 8.87 12.12
CA ARG A 338 31.08 8.94 12.09
C ARG A 338 31.58 10.20 12.80
N GLY A 339 32.85 10.19 13.19
CA GLY A 339 33.49 11.38 13.74
C GLY A 339 33.63 12.47 12.67
N ILE A 340 33.27 13.70 13.03
CA ILE A 340 33.41 14.88 12.17
C ILE A 340 34.47 15.78 12.81
N ARG A 341 35.52 16.10 12.05
CA ARG A 341 36.55 17.03 12.51
C ARG A 341 36.05 18.46 12.32
N THR A 342 35.88 19.17 13.43
CA THR A 342 35.48 20.58 13.46
C THR A 342 36.56 21.40 14.18
N PRO A 343 36.64 22.73 13.95
CA PRO A 343 37.56 23.60 14.69
C PRO A 343 37.33 23.56 16.22
N SER A 344 36.10 23.27 16.65
CA SER A 344 35.66 23.25 18.05
C SER A 344 35.66 21.85 18.69
N GLY A 345 36.05 20.79 17.96
CA GLY A 345 36.12 19.43 18.50
C GLY A 345 35.89 18.31 17.49
N PHE A 346 35.56 17.13 18.02
CA PHE A 346 35.34 15.90 17.24
C PHE A 346 33.96 15.27 17.51
N PRO A 347 32.84 15.98 17.19
CA PRO A 347 31.50 15.44 17.38
C PRO A 347 31.21 14.24 16.46
N LYS A 348 30.24 13.42 16.85
CA LYS A 348 29.65 12.42 15.95
C LYS A 348 28.60 13.07 15.06
N GLY A 349 28.49 12.60 13.82
CA GLY A 349 27.49 13.06 12.85
C GLY A 349 27.45 12.17 11.62
N TYR A 350 26.74 12.62 10.59
CA TYR A 350 26.54 11.87 9.35
C TYR A 350 27.11 12.65 8.18
N TYR A 351 27.57 11.92 7.16
CA TYR A 351 28.07 12.50 5.92
C TYR A 351 27.04 12.29 4.82
N ALA A 352 26.89 13.29 3.96
CA ALA A 352 25.98 13.24 2.82
C ALA A 352 26.32 12.04 1.92
N GLU A 353 27.61 11.76 1.70
CA GLU A 353 28.07 10.61 0.89
C GLU A 353 27.53 9.26 1.36
N ASP A 354 27.34 9.06 2.67
CA ASP A 354 26.80 7.83 3.23
C ASP A 354 25.27 7.72 3.00
N LEU A 355 24.60 8.86 2.82
CA LEU A 355 23.15 9.01 2.66
C LEU A 355 22.71 9.12 1.19
N THR A 356 23.60 9.52 0.27
CA THR A 356 23.28 9.80 -1.15
C THR A 356 22.57 8.64 -1.85
N ASP A 357 23.04 7.41 -1.67
CA ASP A 357 22.39 6.24 -2.28
C ASP A 357 20.98 6.02 -1.71
N ALA A 358 20.81 6.19 -0.40
CA ALA A 358 19.50 6.12 0.24
C ALA A 358 18.57 7.25 -0.25
N TRP A 359 19.07 8.48 -0.39
CA TRP A 359 18.30 9.59 -0.95
C TRP A 359 17.86 9.33 -2.38
N THR A 360 18.75 8.77 -3.21
CA THR A 360 18.46 8.47 -4.62
C THR A 360 17.40 7.37 -4.76
N ARG A 361 17.42 6.37 -3.87
CA ARG A 361 16.51 5.21 -3.94
C ARG A 361 15.14 5.48 -3.35
N TYR A 362 15.10 6.24 -2.26
CA TYR A 362 13.94 6.28 -1.39
C TYR A 362 13.26 7.65 -1.36
N CYS A 363 13.97 8.76 -1.61
CA CYS A 363 13.36 10.08 -1.52
C CYS A 363 12.71 10.48 -2.86
N PRO A 364 11.50 11.06 -2.86
CA PRO A 364 10.89 11.62 -4.06
C PRO A 364 11.75 12.75 -4.63
N PRO A 365 11.69 13.05 -5.95
CA PRO A 365 12.44 14.15 -6.55
C PRO A 365 12.07 15.48 -5.86
N PRO A 366 13.05 16.37 -5.62
CA PRO A 366 12.79 17.65 -4.97
C PRO A 366 11.79 18.48 -5.79
N PRO A 367 10.90 19.26 -5.14
CA PRO A 367 9.95 20.13 -5.84
C PRO A 367 10.71 21.21 -6.61
N GLY A 368 10.91 20.98 -7.91
CA GLY A 368 11.72 21.82 -8.80
C GLY A 368 12.26 21.06 -10.02
N GLU A 369 12.40 19.73 -9.93
CA GLU A 369 12.83 18.86 -11.03
C GLU A 369 11.66 18.05 -11.64
N SER A 370 10.43 18.56 -11.55
CA SER A 370 9.35 18.03 -12.39
C SER A 370 9.65 18.40 -13.85
N ALA A 371 9.91 17.38 -14.67
CA ALA A 371 10.12 17.45 -16.11
C ALA A 371 8.95 18.16 -16.82
N THR A 372 8.99 19.49 -16.83
CA THR A 372 8.09 20.35 -17.61
C THR A 372 8.98 21.33 -18.36
N SER A 373 9.69 20.82 -19.35
CA SER A 373 10.43 21.64 -20.32
C SER A 373 10.41 20.98 -21.68
N ALA A 374 9.22 20.80 -22.24
CA ALA A 374 9.01 20.64 -23.68
C ALA A 374 7.51 20.70 -24.02
N THR A 375 6.90 21.89 -24.09
CA THR A 375 5.99 22.23 -25.22
C THR A 375 5.65 23.72 -25.26
N SER A 376 5.94 24.30 -26.43
CA SER A 376 5.14 25.31 -27.14
C SER A 376 5.15 26.75 -26.65
N ALA A 377 6.06 27.51 -27.24
CA ALA A 377 5.81 28.90 -27.59
C ALA A 377 4.68 28.99 -28.63
N THR A 378 3.60 29.71 -28.30
CA THR A 378 2.70 30.31 -29.29
C THR A 378 2.35 31.72 -28.81
N PRO A 379 2.60 32.78 -29.60
CA PRO A 379 2.26 34.13 -29.20
C PRO A 379 0.79 34.38 -29.49
N GLN A 380 -0.02 34.54 -28.45
CA GLN A 380 -1.41 34.95 -28.60
C GLN A 380 -1.45 36.47 -28.72
N VAL A 381 -1.63 36.92 -29.96
CA VAL A 381 -1.99 38.30 -30.31
C VAL A 381 -3.35 38.62 -29.69
N SER A 382 -3.44 39.71 -28.93
CA SER A 382 -4.70 40.42 -28.71
C SER A 382 -4.47 41.90 -28.92
N ARG A 383 -4.99 42.32 -30.07
CA ARG A 383 -5.09 43.68 -30.58
C ARG A 383 -6.20 44.38 -29.79
N GLY A 384 -5.89 45.49 -29.15
CA GLY A 384 -6.84 46.38 -28.49
C GLY A 384 -6.25 47.78 -28.40
N GLU A 385 -6.51 48.59 -29.43
CA GLU A 385 -6.22 50.03 -29.50
C GLU A 385 -6.97 50.77 -28.35
N SER A 386 -6.23 51.52 -27.52
CA SER A 386 -6.07 53.00 -27.57
C SER A 386 -7.29 53.81 -27.16
N VAL A 387 -7.21 54.50 -25.99
CA VAL A 387 -7.41 55.95 -25.87
C VAL A 387 -6.54 56.46 -24.71
N ALA A 388 -5.75 57.50 -24.98
CA ALA A 388 -4.90 58.19 -24.03
C ALA A 388 -5.68 59.22 -23.19
N ASP A 389 -5.26 59.46 -21.94
CA ASP A 389 -5.17 60.83 -21.42
C ASP A 389 -4.21 60.95 -20.22
N THR A 390 -3.73 62.17 -20.02
CA THR A 390 -2.41 62.59 -19.51
C THR A 390 -2.17 62.66 -17.99
N ALA A 391 -0.90 62.38 -17.63
CA ALA A 391 0.04 63.05 -16.71
C ALA A 391 -0.39 63.72 -15.38
N THR A 392 0.19 63.25 -14.27
CA THR A 392 0.95 63.98 -13.20
C THR A 392 1.34 62.92 -12.14
N GLY A 393 2.56 62.73 -11.63
CA GLY A 393 3.66 63.63 -11.35
C GLY A 393 3.67 63.94 -9.85
N ILE A 394 4.47 63.25 -9.03
CA ILE A 394 5.22 63.75 -7.85
C ILE A 394 6.13 62.63 -7.31
N ARG A 395 7.43 62.91 -7.31
CA ARG A 395 8.50 62.21 -6.59
C ARG A 395 8.54 62.72 -5.15
N HIS A 396 8.90 61.87 -4.19
CA HIS A 396 9.78 62.28 -3.08
C HIS A 396 10.47 61.07 -2.44
N THR A 397 11.78 60.97 -2.69
CA THR A 397 12.80 60.40 -1.77
C THR A 397 13.38 61.54 -0.92
N PRO A 398 13.94 61.22 0.26
CA PRO A 398 15.41 61.17 0.43
C PRO A 398 15.87 59.98 1.31
N THR A 399 16.86 59.18 0.94
CA THR A 399 18.35 59.34 0.98
C THR A 399 18.98 59.01 2.35
N GLU A 400 19.86 58.01 2.30
CA GLU A 400 20.76 57.46 3.33
C GLU A 400 21.76 58.46 3.93
N THR A 401 22.36 58.07 5.06
CA THR A 401 23.74 58.47 5.39
C THR A 401 24.47 57.29 6.03
N ALA A 402 25.50 56.79 5.35
CA ALA A 402 26.49 55.85 5.86
C ALA A 402 27.83 56.59 6.03
N THR A 403 28.49 56.39 7.17
CA THR A 403 29.81 56.95 7.49
C THR A 403 30.87 55.86 7.35
N GLN A 404 31.90 56.10 6.54
CA GLN A 404 33.11 55.26 6.42
C GLN A 404 34.21 55.68 7.42
N PRO A 405 35.17 54.78 7.76
CA PRO A 405 36.18 54.98 8.78
C PRO A 405 37.51 55.54 8.23
N ALA A 406 38.27 56.21 9.10
CA ALA A 406 39.62 56.69 8.82
C ALA A 406 40.69 55.73 9.38
N LEU A 407 41.71 55.46 8.54
CA LEU A 407 42.96 54.77 8.86
C LEU A 407 44.04 55.80 9.24
N THR A 408 44.84 55.48 10.26
CA THR A 408 46.18 56.01 10.55
C THR A 408 47.06 54.77 10.83
N GLY A 409 48.27 54.62 10.29
CA GLY A 409 49.33 55.63 10.21
C GLY A 409 50.26 55.40 11.38
#